data_AF-A0A954C114-F1
#
_entry.id   AF-A0A954C114-F1
#
_cell.length_a   1.000
_cell.length_b   1.000
_cell.length_c   1.000
_cell.angle_alpha   90.00
_cell.angle_beta   90.00
_cell.angle_gamma   90.00
#
_symmetry.space_group_name_H-M   'P 1'
#
loop_
_entity.id
_entity.type
_entity.pdbx_description
1 polymer ?
#
loop_
_entity_poly.entity_id
_entity_poly.type
_entity_poly.pdbx_seq_one_letter_code
_entity_poly.pdbx_strand_id
1 'polypeptide(L)' 'MKILNLIVLVALFAAPLMAGEKLPEGPPWKQDLQQAVEDALKGDKPIFVYFTKTY' A
#
# COMPACT_ATOMS: atom_id res chain seq x y z
N MET A 1 19.25 -38.51 3.90
CA MET A 1 19.63 -37.52 2.86
C MET A 1 18.47 -37.11 1.94
N LYS A 2 17.60 -38.02 1.47
CA LYS A 2 16.49 -37.66 0.55
C LYS A 2 15.43 -36.71 1.14
N ILE A 3 15.10 -36.85 2.42
CA ILE A 3 14.07 -36.03 3.10
C ILE A 3 14.56 -34.59 3.35
N LEU A 4 15.85 -34.42 3.65
CA LEU A 4 16.45 -33.10 3.87
C LEU A 4 16.40 -32.24 2.59
N ASN A 5 16.68 -32.84 1.44
CA ASN A 5 16.60 -32.17 0.14
C ASN A 5 15.16 -31.78 -0.22
N LEU A 6 14.17 -32.58 0.19
CA LEU A 6 12.76 -32.27 -0.05
C LEU A 6 12.30 -31.07 0.79
N ILE A 7 12.73 -30.98 2.05
CA ILE A 7 12.40 -29.84 2.93
C ILE A 7 13.01 -28.54 2.41
N VAL A 8 14.28 -28.59 1.97
CA VAL A 8 14.95 -27.42 1.38
C VAL A 8 14.26 -26.96 0.10
N LEU A 9 13.79 -27.90 -0.73
CA LEU A 9 13.05 -27.59 -1.95
C LEU A 9 11.73 -26.88 -1.63
N VAL A 10 10.94 -27.40 -0.68
CA VAL A 10 9.67 -26.77 -0.27
C VAL A 10 9.87 -25.37 0.31
N ALA A 11 10.93 -25.16 1.11
CA ALA A 11 11.26 -23.86 1.68
C ALA A 11 11.62 -22.81 0.60
N LEU A 12 12.31 -23.22 -0.47
CA LEU A 12 12.68 -22.33 -1.59
C LEU A 12 11.46 -21.87 -2.42
N PHE A 13 10.42 -22.69 -2.55
CA PHE A 13 9.20 -22.33 -3.27
C PHE A 13 8.21 -21.48 -2.44
N ALA A 14 8.31 -21.49 -1.10
CA ALA A 14 7.49 -20.66 -0.22
C ALA A 14 7.99 -19.21 -0.10
N ALA A 15 9.28 -18.97 -0.32
CA ALA A 15 9.90 -17.64 -0.25
C ALA A 15 9.31 -16.61 -1.26
N PRO A 16 9.10 -16.92 -2.55
CA PRO A 16 8.56 -15.95 -3.51
C PRO A 16 7.07 -15.62 -3.29
N LEU A 17 6.30 -16.52 -2.66
CA LEU A 17 4.89 -16.27 -2.36
C LEU A 17 4.72 -15.22 -1.24
N MET A 18 5.70 -15.13 -0.34
CA MET A 18 5.77 -14.17 0.77
C MET A 18 6.48 -12.86 0.37
N ALA A 19 7.21 -12.86 -0.76
CA ALA A 19 7.88 -11.71 -1.34
C ALA A 19 6.96 -10.89 -2.27
N GLY A 20 5.65 -11.13 -2.23
CA GLY A 20 4.67 -10.21 -2.79
C GLY A 20 4.65 -8.94 -1.96
N GLU A 21 5.56 -8.01 -2.23
CA GLU A 21 5.50 -6.67 -1.68
C GLU A 21 4.13 -6.07 -2.03
N LYS A 22 3.28 -5.88 -1.02
CA LYS A 22 2.02 -5.17 -1.20
C LYS A 22 2.41 -3.77 -1.70
N LEU A 23 2.03 -3.46 -2.93
CA LEU A 23 2.20 -2.12 -3.48
C LEU A 23 1.67 -1.11 -2.46
N PRO A 24 2.41 -0.04 -2.15
CA PRO A 24 1.93 0.95 -1.20
C PRO A 24 0.57 1.44 -1.69
N GLU A 25 -0.43 1.35 -0.81
CA GLU A 25 -1.73 1.94 -1.11
C GLU A 25 -1.48 3.42 -1.40
N GLY A 26 -2.05 3.89 -2.52
CA GLY A 26 -1.95 5.29 -2.89
C GLY A 26 -2.46 6.19 -1.76
N PRO A 27 -2.08 7.48 -1.74
CA PRO A 27 -2.55 8.39 -0.70
C PRO A 27 -4.09 8.37 -0.62
N PRO A 28 -4.67 8.31 0.59
CA PRO A 28 -6.11 8.26 0.76
C PRO A 28 -6.71 9.63 0.41
N TRP A 29 -7.13 9.79 -0.84
CA TRP A 29 -7.76 11.01 -1.32
C TRP A 29 -9.16 11.14 -0.73
N LYS A 30 -9.44 12.30 -0.12
CA LYS A 30 -10.81 12.69 0.22
C LYS A 30 -11.45 13.31 -1.01
N GLN A 31 -12.70 12.93 -1.29
CA GLN A 31 -13.45 13.50 -2.41
C GLN A 31 -14.10 14.84 -2.06
N ASP A 32 -14.32 15.11 -0.78
CA ASP A 32 -14.94 16.34 -0.29
C ASP A 32 -13.88 17.35 0.19
N LEU A 33 -13.91 18.55 -0.41
CA LEU A 33 -12.98 19.62 -0.08
C LEU A 33 -13.22 20.18 1.32
N GLN A 34 -14.48 20.33 1.73
CA GLN A 34 -14.82 20.92 3.03
C GLN A 34 -14.32 20.03 4.17
N GLN A 35 -14.52 18.71 4.05
CA GLN A 35 -14.00 17.75 5.00
C GLN A 35 -12.46 17.75 5.04
N ALA A 36 -11.80 17.88 3.89
CA ALA A 36 -10.35 18.00 3.84
C ALA A 36 -9.84 19.26 4.56
N VAL A 37 -10.58 20.38 4.46
CA VAL A 37 -10.28 21.63 5.18
C VAL A 37 -10.43 21.47 6.68
N GLU A 38 -11.53 20.89 7.15
CA GLU A 38 -11.76 20.69 8.58
C GLU A 38 -10.67 19.83 9.22
N ASP A 39 -10.23 18.77 8.54
CA ASP A 39 -9.20 17.88 9.07
C ASP A 39 -7.80 18.47 9.01
N ALA A 40 -7.50 19.28 7.99
CA ALA A 40 -6.27 20.03 7.89
C ALA A 40 -6.13 21.06 9.02
N LEU A 41 -7.21 21.77 9.34
CA LEU A 41 -7.26 22.73 10.44
C LEU A 41 -7.10 22.03 11.81
N LYS A 42 -7.72 20.87 12.01
CA LYS A 42 -7.55 20.08 13.24
C LYS A 42 -6.15 19.51 13.39
N GLY A 43 -5.52 19.13 12.28
CA GLY A 43 -4.23 18.47 12.25
C GLY A 43 -3.03 19.40 12.13
N ASP A 44 -3.25 20.71 11.94
CA ASP A 44 -2.22 21.69 11.55
C ASP A 44 -1.41 21.21 10.33
N LYS A 45 -2.13 20.75 9.29
CA LYS A 45 -1.53 20.21 8.06
C LYS A 45 -1.94 21.03 6.84
N PRO A 46 -1.06 21.19 5.84
CA PRO A 46 -1.45 21.76 4.56
C PRO A 46 -2.38 20.81 3.79
N ILE A 47 -3.20 21.36 2.90
CA ILE A 47 -4.08 20.61 2.00
C ILE A 47 -3.43 20.55 0.63
N PHE A 48 -3.44 19.37 0.01
CA PHE A 48 -3.05 19.19 -1.39
C PHE A 48 -4.30 18.87 -2.22
N VAL A 49 -4.59 19.71 -3.22
CA VAL A 49 -5.76 19.56 -4.09
C VAL A 49 -5.28 19.15 -5.49
N TYR A 50 -5.77 18.01 -5.98
CA TYR A 50 -5.39 17.48 -7.28
C TYR A 50 -6.58 17.47 -8.23
N PHE A 51 -6.50 18.26 -9.31
CA PHE A 51 -7.50 18.28 -10.37
C PHE A 51 -7.10 17.28 -11.46
N THR A 52 -7.97 16.31 -11.71
CA THR A 52 -7.80 15.31 -12.78
C THR A 52 -8.86 15.54 -13.85
N LYS A 53 -8.49 15.38 -15.13
CA LYS A 53 -9.43 15.35 -16.23
C LYS A 53 -9.92 13.92 -16.41
N THR A 54 -11.21 13.68 -16.18
CA THR A 54 -11.86 12.41 -16.57
C THR A 54 -12.18 12.49 -18.06
N TYR A 55 -11.69 11.53 -18.85
CA TYR A 55 -11.96 11.41 -20.29
C TYR A 55 -13.25 10.62 -20.54
#